data_AF-A0A521L123-F1
#
_entry.id   AF-A0A521L123-F1
#
_cell.length_a   1.000
_cell.length_b   1.000
_cell.length_c   1.000
_cell.angle_alpha   90.00
_cell.angle_beta   90.00
_cell.angle_gamma   90.00
#
_symmetry.space_group_name_H-M   'P 1'
#
loop_
_entity.id
_entity.type
_entity.pdbx_description
1 polymer ?
#
loop_
_entity_poly.entity_id
_entity_poly.type
_entity_poly.pdbx_seq_one_letter_code
_entity_poly.pdbx_strand_id
1 'polypeptide(L)'
;EVEAGLAPGHLAVSLGLTLGAAGWTREQTVAAFLYQSAVGLVSASLKLLPIGQREAQRLLDGWAPLIARLSRDQEKRTEMTAWTPIQDIYAMRHSRLTMRLFRS
;
A
#
# COMPACT_ATOMS: atom_id res chain seq x y z
N GLU A 1 5.30 6.34 -21.51
CA GLU A 1 6.25 5.22 -21.26
C GLU A 1 5.58 4.02 -20.61
N VAL A 2 4.95 4.16 -19.43
CA VAL A 2 4.16 3.07 -18.81
C VAL A 2 2.96 2.66 -19.66
N GLU A 3 2.15 3.60 -20.16
CA GLU A 3 1.02 3.30 -21.07
C GLU A 3 1.46 2.75 -22.43
N ALA A 4 2.70 3.05 -22.83
CA ALA A 4 3.29 2.52 -24.07
C ALA A 4 3.90 1.11 -23.87
N GLY A 5 3.83 0.54 -22.66
CA GLY A 5 4.43 -0.76 -22.33
C GLY A 5 5.97 -0.76 -22.26
N LEU A 6 6.59 0.42 -22.32
CA LEU A 6 8.05 0.57 -22.41
C LEU A 6 8.74 0.61 -21.04
N ALA A 7 7.99 0.75 -19.95
CA ALA A 7 8.49 0.67 -18.59
C ALA A 7 7.45 0.01 -17.67
N PRO A 8 7.83 -0.94 -16.80
CA PRO A 8 6.95 -1.47 -15.78
C PRO A 8 6.63 -0.37 -14.75
N GLY A 9 5.41 0.18 -14.80
CA GLY A 9 4.97 1.24 -13.90
C GLY A 9 4.53 0.70 -12.55
N HIS A 10 5.47 0.39 -11.65
CA HIS A 10 5.12 0.02 -10.28
C HIS A 10 4.75 1.28 -9.48
N LEU A 11 3.58 1.29 -8.83
CA LEU A 11 3.03 2.47 -8.14
C LEU A 11 4.04 3.10 -7.15
N ALA A 12 4.73 2.30 -6.36
CA ALA A 12 5.70 2.80 -5.39
C ALA A 12 6.86 3.58 -6.06
N VAL A 13 7.31 3.14 -7.23
CA VAL A 13 8.37 3.80 -8.00
C VAL A 13 7.85 5.11 -8.58
N SER A 14 6.69 5.07 -9.25
CA SER A 14 6.08 6.27 -9.85
C SER A 14 5.75 7.34 -8.81
N LEU A 15 5.23 6.93 -7.64
CA LEU A 15 4.93 7.84 -6.54
C LEU A 15 6.21 8.44 -5.96
N GLY A 16 7.25 7.62 -5.76
CA GLY A 16 8.52 8.08 -5.23
C GLY A 16 9.20 9.10 -6.14
N LEU A 17 9.21 8.86 -7.45
CA LEU A 17 9.74 9.80 -8.44
C LEU A 17 8.93 11.10 -8.46
N THR A 18 7.60 11.00 -8.47
CA THR A 18 6.70 12.17 -8.51
C THR A 18 6.86 13.04 -7.27
N LEU A 19 6.78 12.46 -6.07
CA LEU A 19 6.88 13.22 -4.82
C LEU A 19 8.29 13.75 -4.59
N GLY A 20 9.33 12.99 -4.96
CA GLY A 20 10.71 13.47 -4.95
C GLY A 20 10.92 14.68 -5.86
N ALA A 21 10.36 14.65 -7.09
CA ALA A 21 10.38 15.79 -8.00
C ALA A 21 9.60 17.00 -7.47
N ALA A 22 8.56 16.75 -6.65
CA ALA A 22 7.81 17.78 -5.93
C ALA A 22 8.50 18.29 -4.64
N GLY A 23 9.73 17.85 -4.35
CA GLY A 23 10.52 18.31 -3.21
C GLY A 23 10.21 17.63 -1.88
N TRP A 24 9.45 16.52 -1.89
CA TRP A 24 9.17 15.78 -0.66
C TRP A 24 10.39 15.01 -0.20
N THR A 25 10.57 14.92 1.11
CA THR A 25 11.62 14.04 1.67
C THR A 25 11.24 12.59 1.44
N ARG A 26 12.25 11.71 1.48
CA ARG A 26 12.04 10.26 1.41
C ARG A 26 11.12 9.77 2.52
N GLU A 27 11.24 10.33 3.73
CA GLU A 27 10.38 9.99 4.87
C GLU A 27 8.92 10.36 4.62
N GLN A 28 8.67 11.59 4.16
CA GLN A 28 7.31 12.04 3.83
C GLN A 28 6.70 11.18 2.72
N THR A 29 7.50 10.84 1.71
CA THR A 29 7.08 10.00 0.58
C THR A 29 6.70 8.60 1.04
N VAL A 30 7.52 7.94 1.86
CA VAL A 30 7.23 6.61 2.41
C VAL A 30 6.02 6.66 3.34
N ALA A 31 5.92 7.67 4.21
CA ALA A 31 4.77 7.85 5.09
C ALA A 31 3.46 8.00 4.29
N ALA A 32 3.47 8.81 3.23
CA ALA A 32 2.31 8.98 2.34
C ALA A 32 1.91 7.68 1.65
N PHE A 33 2.88 6.92 1.12
CA PHE A 33 2.62 5.62 0.49
C PHE A 33 2.01 4.61 1.47
N LEU A 34 2.59 4.51 2.68
CA LEU A 34 2.11 3.59 3.70
C LEU A 34 0.72 3.97 4.20
N TYR A 35 0.47 5.26 4.43
CA TYR A 35 -0.86 5.75 4.84
C TYR A 35 -1.91 5.51 3.75
N GLN A 36 -1.60 5.79 2.48
CA GLN A 36 -2.50 5.50 1.36
C GLN A 36 -2.82 4.00 1.26
N SER A 37 -1.83 3.13 1.50
CA SER A 37 -2.02 1.68 1.51
C SER A 37 -2.96 1.25 2.65
N ALA A 38 -2.74 1.78 3.87
CA ALA A 38 -3.60 1.55 5.02
C ALA A 38 -5.05 2.00 4.78
N VAL A 39 -5.24 3.20 4.22
CA VAL A 39 -6.56 3.71 3.84
C VAL A 39 -7.24 2.79 2.82
N GLY A 40 -6.50 2.25 1.85
CA GLY A 40 -7.00 1.28 0.89
C GLY A 40 -7.54 0.01 1.57
N LEU A 41 -6.78 -0.56 2.50
CA LEU A 41 -7.18 -1.75 3.27
C LEU A 41 -8.41 -1.49 4.14
N VAL A 42 -8.46 -0.35 4.83
CA VAL A 42 -9.62 0.05 5.66
C VAL A 42 -10.86 0.29 4.79
N SER A 43 -10.70 0.93 3.63
CA SER A 43 -11.80 1.15 2.68
C SER A 43 -12.35 -0.16 2.12
N ALA A 44 -11.49 -1.16 1.89
CA ALA A 44 -11.94 -2.50 1.50
C ALA A 44 -12.67 -3.19 2.66
N SER A 45 -12.15 -3.06 3.88
CA SER A 45 -12.74 -3.64 5.10
C SER A 45 -14.15 -3.12 5.35
N LEU A 46 -14.39 -1.81 5.17
CA LEU A 46 -15.73 -1.20 5.26
C LEU A 46 -16.76 -1.81 4.29
N LYS A 47 -16.31 -2.38 3.17
CA LYS A 47 -17.19 -3.01 2.16
C LYS A 47 -17.38 -4.51 2.40
N LEU A 48 -16.44 -5.16 3.08
CA LEU A 48 -16.40 -6.62 3.23
C LEU A 48 -16.78 -7.10 4.63
N LEU A 49 -16.63 -6.26 5.65
CA LEU A 49 -16.82 -6.59 7.06
C LEU A 49 -17.91 -5.70 7.67
N PRO A 50 -18.60 -6.18 8.73
CA PRO A 50 -19.60 -5.40 9.45
C PRO A 50 -18.92 -4.41 10.42
N ILE A 51 -18.14 -3.46 9.88
CA ILE A 51 -17.50 -2.38 10.65
C ILE A 51 -18.05 -1.02 10.21
N GLY A 52 -18.13 -0.08 11.14
CA GLY A 52 -18.55 1.30 10.90
C GLY A 52 -17.37 2.25 10.71
N GLN A 53 -17.70 3.49 10.34
CA GLN A 53 -16.72 4.56 10.08
C GLN A 53 -15.85 4.87 11.31
N ARG A 54 -16.42 4.74 12.51
CA ARG A 54 -15.68 4.97 13.76
C ARG A 54 -14.64 3.88 14.02
N GLU A 55 -14.97 2.61 13.81
CA GLU A 55 -13.98 1.54 13.89
C GLU A 55 -12.89 1.71 12.84
N ALA A 56 -13.27 2.06 11.61
CA ALA A 56 -12.32 2.33 10.52
C ALA A 56 -11.30 3.43 10.88
N GLN A 57 -11.75 4.56 11.45
CA GLN A 57 -10.85 5.62 11.89
C GLN A 57 -9.95 5.18 13.06
N ARG A 58 -10.47 4.38 14.01
CA ARG A 58 -9.65 3.82 15.10
C ARG A 58 -8.55 2.89 14.57
N LEU A 59 -8.81 2.12 13.51
CA LEU A 59 -7.78 1.29 12.88
C LEU A 59 -6.65 2.14 12.29
N LEU A 60 -7.00 3.21 11.56
CA LEU A 60 -6.01 4.12 10.98
C LEU A 60 -5.19 4.82 12.06
N ASP A 61 -5.86 5.34 13.10
CA ASP A 61 -5.20 5.96 14.25
C ASP A 61 -4.24 4.99 14.94
N GLY A 62 -4.68 3.75 15.17
CA GLY A 62 -3.83 2.70 15.75
C GLY A 62 -2.62 2.31 14.90
N TRP A 63 -2.68 2.50 13.57
CA TRP A 63 -1.54 2.24 12.68
C TRP A 63 -0.62 3.44 12.47
N ALA A 64 -1.04 4.65 12.83
CA ALA A 64 -0.22 5.86 12.66
C ALA A 64 1.17 5.77 13.30
N PRO A 65 1.35 5.22 14.53
CA PRO A 65 2.68 5.05 15.11
C PRO A 65 3.56 4.06 14.33
N LEU A 66 2.97 3.00 13.78
CA LEU A 66 3.69 2.01 12.96
C LEU A 66 4.15 2.64 11.64
N ILE A 67 3.27 3.38 10.97
CA ILE A 67 3.59 4.11 9.74
C ILE A 67 4.73 5.09 9.98
N ALA A 68 4.66 5.87 11.06
CA ALA A 68 5.70 6.83 11.43
C ALA A 68 7.04 6.16 11.80
N ARG A 69 7.01 4.93 12.31
CA ARG A 69 8.23 4.15 12.57
C ARG A 69 8.85 3.66 11.26
N LEU A 70 8.05 3.01 10.42
CA LEU A 70 8.50 2.45 9.14
C LEU A 70 8.94 3.54 8.15
N SER A 71 8.34 4.73 8.18
CA SER A 71 8.76 5.84 7.34
C SER A 71 10.18 6.32 7.64
N ARG A 72 10.64 6.17 8.89
CA ARG A 72 12.01 6.51 9.31
C ARG A 72 13.01 5.40 9.01
N ASP A 73 12.52 4.16 8.89
CA ASP A 73 13.34 2.97 8.68
C ASP A 73 13.66 2.78 7.19
N GLN A 74 14.48 3.70 6.67
CA GLN A 74 14.88 3.71 5.26
C GLN A 74 16.25 3.05 5.14
N GLU A 75 16.26 1.72 5.01
CA GLU A 75 17.49 1.00 4.73
C GLU A 75 18.16 1.50 3.44
N LYS A 76 19.49 1.43 3.43
CA LYS A 76 20.30 1.72 2.24
C LYS A 76 19.94 0.73 1.13
N ARG A 77 20.08 1.19 -0.13
CA ARG A 77 19.85 0.45 -1.39
C ARG A 77 19.89 -1.07 -1.18
N THR A 78 18.70 -1.64 -1.00
CA THR A 78 18.49 -3.07 -0.96
C THR A 78 17.89 -3.50 -2.30
N GLU A 79 18.14 -4.74 -2.66
CA GLU A 79 17.48 -5.35 -3.81
C GLU A 79 15.99 -5.48 -3.51
N MET A 80 15.13 -5.13 -4.48
CA MET A 80 13.69 -5.17 -4.28
C MET A 80 13.24 -6.63 -4.19
N THR A 81 12.99 -7.08 -2.97
CA THR A 81 12.53 -8.43 -2.65
C THR A 81 11.32 -8.35 -1.72
N ALA A 82 10.50 -9.39 -1.69
CA ALA A 82 9.37 -9.51 -0.79
C ALA A 82 9.31 -10.93 -0.23
N TRP A 83 8.93 -11.05 1.04
CA TRP A 83 8.62 -12.32 1.69
C TRP A 83 7.28 -12.23 2.41
N THR A 84 6.21 -12.50 1.67
CA THR A 84 4.82 -12.34 2.13
C THR A 84 3.98 -13.58 1.83
N PRO A 85 4.43 -14.79 2.23
CA PRO A 85 3.85 -16.06 1.75
C PRO A 85 2.35 -16.20 2.02
N ILE A 86 1.87 -15.66 3.15
CA ILE A 86 0.43 -15.68 3.47
C ILE A 86 -0.36 -14.78 2.50
N GLN A 87 0.13 -13.57 2.21
CA GLN A 87 -0.53 -12.66 1.26
C GLN A 87 -0.51 -13.26 -0.15
N ASP A 88 0.60 -13.87 -0.55
CA ASP A 88 0.75 -14.51 -1.85
C ASP A 88 -0.28 -15.64 -2.03
N ILE A 89 -0.45 -16.50 -1.00
CA ILE A 89 -1.46 -17.56 -1.01
C ILE A 89 -2.87 -16.98 -1.12
N TYR A 90 -3.19 -15.90 -0.39
CA TYR A 90 -4.51 -15.27 -0.48
C TYR A 90 -4.76 -14.60 -1.85
N ALA A 91 -3.75 -13.97 -2.45
CA ALA A 91 -3.85 -13.41 -3.80
C ALA A 91 -4.09 -14.51 -4.84
N MET A 92 -3.36 -15.63 -4.74
CA MET A 92 -3.58 -16.81 -5.59
C MET A 92 -5.00 -17.37 -5.43
N ARG A 93 -5.53 -17.43 -4.21
CA ARG A 93 -6.92 -17.86 -3.94
C ARG A 93 -7.94 -16.87 -4.49
N HIS A 94 -7.69 -15.57 -4.36
CA HIS A 94 -8.59 -14.51 -4.86
C HIS A 94 -8.86 -14.64 -6.37
N SER A 95 -7.85 -15.03 -7.14
CA SER A 95 -8.00 -15.29 -8.59
C SER A 95 -9.03 -16.37 -8.94
N ARG A 96 -9.34 -17.27 -7.99
CA ARG A 96 -10.23 -18.44 -8.16
C ARG A 96 -11.60 -18.26 -7.52
N LEU A 97 -11.91 -17.09 -6.95
CA LEU A 97 -13.21 -16.84 -6.34
C LEU A 97 -14.30 -16.70 -7.41
N THR A 98 -15.42 -17.40 -7.21
CA THR A 98 -16.59 -17.34 -8.11
C THR A 98 -17.22 -15.94 -8.18
N MET A 99 -17.22 -15.21 -7.04
CA MET A 99 -17.73 -13.85 -6.94
C MET A 99 -16.66 -12.95 -6.31
N ARG A 100 -16.41 -11.80 -6.92
CA ARG A 100 -15.39 -10.84 -6.46
C ARG A 100 -15.92 -9.43 -6.51
N LEU A 101 -15.76 -8.70 -5.40
CA LEU A 101 -16.07 -7.28 -5.32
C LEU A 101 -14.89 -6.40 -5.81
N PHE A 102 -13.67 -6.93 -5.76
CA PHE A 102 -12.43 -6.26 -6.16
C PHE A 102 -11.74 -7.05 -7.28
N ARG A 103 -10.90 -6.36 -8.06
CA ARG A 103 -10.20 -6.97 -9.22
C ARG A 103 -8.93 -7.73 -8.85
N SER A 104 -8.37 -7.49 -7.67
CA SER A 104 -7.12 -8.05 -7.14
C SER A 104 -7.24 -8.28 -5.65
#